data_AF-A0A1G0XRE6-F1
#
_entry.id   AF-A0A1G0XRE6-F1
#
_cell.length_a   1.000
_cell.length_b   1.000
_cell.length_c   1.000
_cell.angle_alpha   90.00
_cell.angle_beta   90.00
_cell.angle_gamma   90.00
#
_symmetry.space_group_name_H-M   'P 1'
#
loop_
_entity.id
_entity.type
_entity.pdbx_description
1 polymer ?
#
loop_
_entity_poly.entity_id
_entity_poly.type
_entity_poly.pdbx_seq_one_letter_code
_entity_poly.pdbx_strand_id
1 'polypeptide(L)'
;MKSRSEHFKKMLLKQNFIVGQCIPSERQLAEKYGVSRATIGRVVSELVSEGLLERKWGKGVFYLGSRPKHVFVLFQVGSMMRSANPNSWFVPLDILKGILSAAGNRTAVDLCESADEILKLANPPLQGVIKIGEEEEQLEKLPENLPCVLVNCHEPSALPSVRCKVDEGISAGVSHLIRRGCSRIAYVGGPFSSTSQRLRLEGYKKALLDNNIQFIQGMISECSYGSDEGEQAMARLLKGNIRPEAVMCADDMRAMGVYQALKKAGLRVPQDVKLLGFDDIPDAENFEVPLSTLRYPRFEMGERAVEMLTGIINGRTDMSLREELDMKLLLRSSC
;
A
#
# COMPACT_ATOMS: atom_id res chain seq x y z
N MET A 1 3.81 -22.44 38.47
CA MET A 1 3.71 -20.98 38.22
C MET A 1 3.16 -20.65 36.82
N LYS A 2 3.63 -21.30 35.74
CA LYS A 2 3.07 -21.17 34.36
C LYS A 2 1.53 -21.27 34.29
N SER A 3 0.90 -22.10 35.13
CA SER A 3 -0.56 -22.31 35.11
C SER A 3 -1.42 -21.10 35.51
N ARG A 4 -0.92 -20.15 36.31
CA ARG A 4 -1.70 -18.98 36.78
C ARG A 4 -1.59 -17.78 35.83
N SER A 5 -0.42 -17.58 35.21
CA SER A 5 -0.23 -16.57 34.17
C SER A 5 -1.03 -16.92 32.91
N GLU A 6 -0.99 -18.19 32.47
CA GLU A 6 -1.81 -18.71 31.38
C GLU A 6 -3.31 -18.59 31.64
N HIS A 7 -3.75 -18.78 32.89
CA HIS A 7 -5.16 -18.60 33.26
C HIS A 7 -5.61 -17.13 33.12
N PHE A 8 -4.80 -16.20 33.62
CA PHE A 8 -5.08 -14.76 33.49
C PHE A 8 -5.00 -14.28 32.04
N LYS A 9 -4.05 -14.80 31.25
CA LYS A 9 -3.90 -14.54 29.81
C LYS A 9 -5.12 -15.02 29.03
N LYS A 10 -5.56 -16.27 29.23
CA LYS A 10 -6.82 -16.80 28.66
C LYS A 10 -8.03 -15.96 29.06
N MET A 11 -8.03 -15.38 30.24
CA MET A 11 -9.12 -14.51 30.70
C MET A 11 -9.11 -13.12 30.08
N LEU A 12 -7.95 -12.48 29.90
CA LEU A 12 -7.84 -11.22 29.16
C LEU A 12 -8.33 -11.40 27.72
N LEU A 13 -7.92 -12.50 27.07
CA LEU A 13 -8.37 -12.88 25.73
C LEU A 13 -9.88 -13.19 25.67
N LYS A 14 -10.50 -13.58 26.78
CA LYS A 14 -11.95 -13.85 26.89
C LYS A 14 -12.80 -12.63 27.27
N GLN A 15 -12.21 -11.59 27.88
CA GLN A 15 -12.95 -10.40 28.33
C GLN A 15 -13.23 -9.38 27.22
N ASN A 16 -12.90 -9.70 25.96
CA ASN A 16 -13.11 -8.83 24.80
C ASN A 16 -12.58 -7.41 25.03
N PHE A 17 -11.39 -7.29 25.64
CA PHE A 17 -10.72 -5.99 25.67
C PHE A 17 -10.45 -5.55 24.24
N ILE A 18 -10.79 -4.31 23.93
CA ILE A 18 -10.53 -3.73 22.62
C ILE A 18 -9.07 -3.27 22.60
N VAL A 19 -8.38 -3.43 21.47
CA VAL A 19 -7.02 -2.91 21.30
C VAL A 19 -7.03 -1.40 21.59
N GLY A 20 -6.11 -0.94 22.44
CA GLY A 20 -6.05 0.43 22.92
C GLY A 20 -6.91 0.74 24.15
N GLN A 21 -7.69 -0.22 24.68
CA GLN A 21 -8.45 -0.04 25.92
C GLN A 21 -7.52 -0.08 27.13
N CYS A 22 -7.67 0.89 28.05
CA CYS A 22 -7.00 0.81 29.36
C CYS A 22 -7.60 -0.35 30.16
N ILE A 23 -6.76 -1.29 30.59
CA ILE A 23 -7.20 -2.37 31.48
C ILE A 23 -7.36 -1.84 32.91
N PRO A 24 -8.17 -2.51 33.76
CA PRO A 24 -8.29 -2.15 35.17
C PRO A 24 -6.93 -2.14 35.88
N SER A 25 -6.79 -1.30 36.91
CA SER A 25 -5.55 -1.18 37.68
C SER A 25 -5.14 -2.50 38.35
N GLU A 26 -3.85 -2.67 38.64
CA GLU A 26 -3.34 -3.88 39.32
C GLU A 26 -4.07 -4.14 40.65
N ARG A 27 -4.52 -3.08 41.35
CA ARG A 27 -5.39 -3.19 42.54
C ARG A 27 -6.74 -3.82 42.23
N GLN A 28 -7.46 -3.27 41.25
CA GLN A 28 -8.80 -3.72 40.88
C GLN A 28 -8.77 -5.16 40.37
N LEU A 29 -7.72 -5.52 39.61
CA LEU A 29 -7.50 -6.89 39.17
C LEU A 29 -7.21 -7.82 40.37
N ALA A 30 -6.35 -7.40 41.30
CA ALA A 30 -6.04 -8.20 42.50
C ALA A 30 -7.29 -8.48 43.35
N GLU A 31 -8.13 -7.47 43.58
CA GLU A 31 -9.41 -7.60 44.29
C GLU A 31 -10.40 -8.49 43.53
N LYS A 32 -10.58 -8.25 42.23
CA LYS A 32 -11.50 -9.03 41.37
C LYS A 32 -11.15 -10.52 41.32
N TYR A 33 -9.87 -10.86 41.37
CA TYR A 33 -9.39 -12.24 41.22
C TYR A 33 -8.95 -12.91 42.53
N GLY A 34 -9.08 -12.23 43.67
CA GLY A 34 -8.71 -12.78 44.98
C GLY A 34 -7.22 -13.15 45.09
N VAL A 35 -6.33 -12.40 44.43
CA VAL A 35 -4.88 -12.65 44.44
C VAL A 35 -4.09 -11.42 44.91
N SER A 36 -2.84 -11.62 45.32
CA SER A 36 -2.00 -10.49 45.75
C SER A 36 -1.67 -9.53 44.59
N ARG A 37 -1.52 -8.24 44.89
CA ARG A 37 -1.05 -7.25 43.89
C ARG A 37 0.30 -7.62 43.29
N ALA A 38 1.21 -8.19 44.08
CA ALA A 38 2.51 -8.63 43.58
C ALA A 38 2.40 -9.77 42.53
N THR A 39 1.36 -10.60 42.63
CA THR A 39 1.05 -11.63 41.64
C THR A 39 0.55 -11.00 40.34
N ILE A 40 -0.41 -10.07 40.42
CA ILE A 40 -0.92 -9.35 39.24
C ILE A 40 0.20 -8.54 38.57
N GLY A 41 1.00 -7.81 39.36
CA GLY A 41 2.11 -7.01 38.83
C GLY A 41 3.12 -7.85 38.04
N ARG A 42 3.44 -9.08 38.51
CA ARG A 42 4.28 -10.02 37.76
C ARG A 42 3.65 -10.45 36.44
N VAL A 43 2.37 -10.82 36.45
CA VAL A 43 1.65 -11.25 35.24
C VAL A 43 1.51 -10.10 34.24
N VAL A 44 1.21 -8.88 34.70
CA VAL A 44 1.17 -7.68 33.85
C VAL A 44 2.54 -7.43 33.23
N SER A 45 3.63 -7.51 33.99
CA SER A 45 4.98 -7.34 33.45
C SER A 45 5.35 -8.43 32.44
N GLU A 46 4.93 -9.67 32.65
CA GLU A 46 5.09 -10.76 31.68
C GLU A 46 4.32 -10.46 30.39
N LEU A 47 3.04 -10.07 30.48
CA LEU A 47 2.22 -9.70 29.33
C LEU A 47 2.72 -8.45 28.59
N VAL A 48 3.35 -7.51 29.31
CA VAL A 48 4.04 -6.35 28.71
C VAL A 48 5.27 -6.81 27.94
N SER A 49 6.06 -7.73 28.51
CA SER A 49 7.22 -8.30 27.82
C SER A 49 6.82 -9.09 26.56
N GLU A 50 5.70 -9.83 26.64
CA GLU A 50 5.10 -10.56 25.52
C GLU A 50 4.42 -9.63 24.49
N GLY A 51 4.18 -8.37 24.83
CA GLY A 51 3.59 -7.40 23.91
C GLY A 51 2.07 -7.39 23.84
N LEU A 52 1.39 -8.09 24.73
CA LEU A 52 -0.07 -8.08 24.86
C LEU A 52 -0.57 -6.83 25.59
N LEU A 53 0.30 -6.19 26.38
CA LEU A 53 0.00 -4.98 27.15
C LEU A 53 1.10 -3.92 26.93
N GLU A 54 0.73 -2.64 27.07
CA GLU A 54 1.66 -1.50 27.07
C GLU A 54 1.48 -0.68 28.34
N ARG A 55 2.58 -0.34 29.03
CA ARG A 55 2.54 0.63 30.14
C ARG A 55 2.76 2.03 29.58
N LYS A 56 1.77 2.93 29.76
CA LYS A 56 1.92 4.36 29.45
C LYS A 56 2.02 5.14 30.74
N TRP A 57 3.15 5.85 30.92
CA TRP A 57 3.43 6.58 32.14
C TRP A 57 2.31 7.58 32.47
N GLY A 58 1.81 7.55 33.71
CA GLY A 58 0.68 8.36 34.17
C GLY A 58 -0.70 8.03 33.59
N LYS A 59 -0.80 7.10 32.62
CA LYS A 59 -2.05 6.78 31.91
C LYS A 59 -2.57 5.36 32.16
N GLY A 60 -1.75 4.48 32.72
CA GLY A 60 -2.15 3.11 33.06
C GLY A 60 -1.57 2.05 32.13
N VAL A 61 -2.23 0.90 32.05
CA VAL A 61 -1.83 -0.25 31.24
C VAL A 61 -2.87 -0.46 30.15
N PHE A 62 -2.44 -0.58 28.90
CA PHE A 62 -3.30 -0.65 27.74
C PHE A 62 -3.22 -2.02 27.09
N TYR A 63 -4.35 -2.58 26.66
CA TYR A 63 -4.41 -3.83 25.94
C TYR A 63 -3.99 -3.63 24.48
N LEU A 64 -3.03 -4.42 23.99
CA LEU A 64 -2.53 -4.34 22.62
C LEU A 64 -3.09 -5.45 21.70
N GLY A 65 -3.76 -6.47 22.24
CA GLY A 65 -4.20 -7.64 21.46
C GLY A 65 -3.11 -8.72 21.31
N SER A 66 -3.51 -9.90 20.85
CA SER A 66 -2.56 -10.93 20.41
C SER A 66 -2.04 -10.60 19.02
N ARG A 67 -0.72 -10.57 18.84
CA ARG A 67 -0.14 -10.55 17.49
C ARG A 67 -0.13 -11.95 16.89
N PRO A 68 -0.29 -12.11 15.57
CA PRO A 68 0.05 -13.36 14.92
C PRO A 68 1.51 -13.70 15.24
N LYS A 69 1.79 -14.93 15.66
CA LYS A 69 3.16 -15.42 15.81
C LYS A 69 3.79 -15.69 14.45
N HIS A 70 2.95 -15.98 13.45
CA HIS A 70 3.34 -16.31 12.10
C HIS A 70 2.33 -15.75 11.10
N VAL A 71 2.81 -15.01 10.12
CA VAL A 71 2.05 -14.52 8.97
C VAL A 71 2.73 -15.03 7.71
N PHE A 72 1.93 -15.53 6.79
CA PHE A 72 2.39 -15.87 5.45
C PHE A 72 2.01 -14.75 4.48
N VAL A 73 2.97 -14.31 3.69
CA VAL A 73 2.76 -13.33 2.64
C VAL A 73 2.73 -14.08 1.32
N LEU A 74 1.53 -14.18 0.74
CA LEU A 74 1.33 -14.78 -0.56
C LEU A 74 1.57 -13.73 -1.65
N PHE A 75 2.61 -13.92 -2.44
CA PHE A 75 3.01 -13.00 -3.50
C PHE A 75 3.58 -13.78 -4.70
N GLN A 76 2.93 -13.67 -5.85
CA GLN A 76 3.35 -14.36 -7.08
C GLN A 76 4.28 -13.46 -7.90
N VAL A 77 5.56 -13.83 -8.00
CA VAL A 77 6.54 -13.12 -8.84
C VAL A 77 6.20 -13.24 -10.34
N GLY A 78 5.61 -14.37 -10.75
CA GLY A 78 5.29 -14.67 -12.14
C GLY A 78 4.26 -13.73 -12.80
N SER A 79 3.27 -13.24 -12.06
CA SER A 79 2.30 -12.25 -12.58
C SER A 79 2.95 -10.89 -12.85
N MET A 80 4.03 -10.60 -12.13
CA MET A 80 4.77 -9.35 -12.24
C MET A 80 5.78 -9.36 -13.40
N MET A 81 6.42 -10.50 -13.66
CA MET A 81 7.30 -10.65 -14.84
C MET A 81 6.51 -10.61 -16.17
N ARG A 82 5.23 -11.01 -16.17
CA ARG A 82 4.34 -10.84 -17.35
C ARG A 82 4.12 -9.38 -17.72
N SER A 83 4.32 -8.44 -16.80
CA SER A 83 4.09 -7.01 -17.06
C SER A 83 5.20 -6.37 -17.92
N ALA A 84 6.27 -7.09 -18.28
CA ALA A 84 7.44 -6.58 -19.02
C ALA A 84 8.09 -5.31 -18.41
N ASN A 85 7.73 -4.94 -17.18
CA ASN A 85 8.29 -3.81 -16.46
C ASN A 85 9.35 -4.35 -15.48
N PRO A 86 10.65 -4.20 -15.79
CA PRO A 86 11.71 -4.65 -14.90
C PRO A 86 11.74 -3.90 -13.58
N ASN A 87 10.95 -2.83 -13.39
CA ASN A 87 10.84 -2.07 -12.15
C ASN A 87 9.55 -2.38 -11.36
N SER A 88 8.71 -3.30 -11.82
CA SER A 88 7.54 -3.70 -11.05
C SER A 88 7.91 -4.30 -9.68
N TRP A 89 9.13 -4.83 -9.49
CA TRP A 89 9.59 -5.35 -8.19
C TRP A 89 9.64 -4.31 -7.06
N PHE A 90 9.76 -3.01 -7.36
CA PHE A 90 9.75 -1.99 -6.30
C PHE A 90 8.42 -1.97 -5.52
N VAL A 91 7.32 -2.33 -6.20
CA VAL A 91 5.97 -2.32 -5.60
C VAL A 91 5.85 -3.29 -4.42
N PRO A 92 6.12 -4.61 -4.57
CA PRO A 92 6.04 -5.56 -3.48
C PRO A 92 7.10 -5.34 -2.43
N LEU A 93 8.29 -4.83 -2.76
CA LEU A 93 9.36 -4.66 -1.76
C LEU A 93 9.02 -3.62 -0.70
N ASP A 94 8.46 -2.47 -1.07
CA ASP A 94 8.09 -1.46 -0.07
C ASP A 94 6.87 -1.88 0.74
N ILE A 95 5.91 -2.58 0.13
CA ILE A 95 4.80 -3.22 0.86
C ILE A 95 5.37 -4.24 1.86
N LEU A 96 6.30 -5.09 1.42
CA LEU A 96 6.93 -6.09 2.27
C LEU A 96 7.72 -5.43 3.42
N LYS A 97 8.47 -4.35 3.16
CA LYS A 97 9.14 -3.59 4.23
C LYS A 97 8.13 -3.07 5.25
N GLY A 98 6.98 -2.59 4.82
CA GLY A 98 5.88 -2.20 5.69
C GLY A 98 5.35 -3.37 6.53
N ILE A 99 5.13 -4.53 5.91
CA ILE A 99 4.72 -5.76 6.61
C ILE A 99 5.76 -6.14 7.67
N LEU A 100 7.05 -6.18 7.31
CA LEU A 100 8.15 -6.52 8.22
C LEU A 100 8.28 -5.49 9.36
N SER A 101 8.10 -4.20 9.05
CA SER A 101 8.07 -3.11 10.04
C SER A 101 6.98 -3.34 11.08
N ALA A 102 5.73 -3.54 10.64
CA ALA A 102 4.59 -3.74 11.53
C ALA A 102 4.66 -5.07 12.30
N ALA A 103 5.13 -6.14 11.65
CA ALA A 103 5.38 -7.44 12.28
C ALA A 103 6.40 -7.31 13.44
N GLY A 104 7.50 -6.60 13.19
CA GLY A 104 8.61 -6.45 14.12
C GLY A 104 9.22 -7.81 14.51
N ASN A 105 9.88 -7.88 15.67
CA ASN A 105 10.57 -9.10 16.11
C ASN A 105 9.65 -10.15 16.76
N ARG A 106 8.33 -9.97 16.70
CA ARG A 106 7.35 -10.80 17.43
C ARG A 106 6.51 -11.70 16.52
N THR A 107 6.59 -11.49 15.21
CA THR A 107 5.82 -12.19 14.20
C THR A 107 6.79 -12.69 13.14
N ALA A 108 6.86 -14.01 12.97
CA ALA A 108 7.54 -14.61 11.83
C ALA A 108 6.78 -14.25 10.56
N VAL A 109 7.49 -13.89 9.50
CA VAL A 109 6.93 -13.55 8.19
C VAL A 109 7.61 -14.44 7.16
N ASP A 110 6.85 -15.34 6.54
CA ASP A 110 7.33 -16.16 5.42
C ASP A 110 6.72 -15.68 4.12
N LEU A 111 7.56 -15.56 3.10
CA LEU A 111 7.15 -15.20 1.74
C LEU A 111 6.89 -16.49 0.97
N CYS A 112 5.73 -16.59 0.34
CA CYS A 112 5.35 -17.76 -0.45
C CYS A 112 4.79 -17.34 -1.80
N GLU A 113 5.08 -18.12 -2.85
CA GLU A 113 4.57 -17.87 -4.20
C GLU A 113 3.25 -18.61 -4.47
N SER A 114 2.89 -19.57 -3.62
CA SER A 114 1.68 -20.37 -3.79
C SER A 114 1.05 -20.77 -2.46
N ALA A 115 -0.26 -21.04 -2.48
CA ALA A 115 -0.94 -21.62 -1.33
C ALA A 115 -0.39 -23.01 -0.96
N ASP A 116 0.05 -23.80 -1.94
CA ASP A 116 0.64 -25.12 -1.72
C ASP A 116 1.94 -25.03 -0.90
N GLU A 117 2.73 -23.97 -1.10
CA GLU A 117 3.92 -23.69 -0.29
C GLU A 117 3.57 -23.28 1.14
N ILE A 118 2.56 -22.43 1.31
CA ILE A 118 2.03 -22.05 2.63
C ILE A 118 1.61 -23.29 3.41
N LEU A 119 0.83 -24.19 2.78
CA LEU A 119 0.34 -25.41 3.41
C LEU A 119 1.48 -26.39 3.80
N LYS A 120 2.60 -26.38 3.08
CA LYS A 120 3.79 -27.20 3.38
C LYS A 120 4.62 -26.62 4.52
N LEU A 121 4.81 -25.31 4.55
CA LEU A 121 5.62 -24.61 5.55
C LEU A 121 4.88 -24.40 6.87
N ALA A 122 3.55 -24.33 6.82
CA ALA A 122 2.72 -24.20 7.99
C ALA A 122 2.89 -25.42 8.91
N ASN A 123 3.37 -25.18 10.14
CA ASN A 123 3.17 -26.11 11.23
C ASN A 123 1.87 -25.68 11.97
N PRO A 124 0.73 -26.32 11.69
CA PRO A 124 -0.58 -25.80 12.07
C PRO A 124 -0.71 -25.52 13.58
N PRO A 125 -1.53 -24.52 13.96
CA PRO A 125 -2.49 -23.82 13.11
C PRO A 125 -1.95 -22.56 12.42
N LEU A 126 -2.31 -22.39 11.14
CA LEU A 126 -2.16 -21.14 10.38
C LEU A 126 -2.96 -20.02 11.06
N GLN A 127 -2.34 -18.85 11.27
CA GLN A 127 -3.00 -17.72 11.94
C GLN A 127 -3.54 -16.67 10.96
N GLY A 128 -2.92 -16.51 9.80
CA GLY A 128 -3.40 -15.61 8.77
C GLY A 128 -2.47 -15.46 7.58
N VAL A 129 -3.02 -14.91 6.50
CA VAL A 129 -2.33 -14.66 5.23
C VAL A 129 -2.51 -13.21 4.80
N ILE A 130 -1.45 -12.61 4.26
CA ILE A 130 -1.52 -11.34 3.53
C ILE A 130 -1.29 -11.66 2.06
N LYS A 131 -2.28 -11.40 1.19
CA LYS A 131 -2.16 -11.56 -0.26
C LYS A 131 -1.78 -10.24 -0.90
N ILE A 132 -0.62 -10.18 -1.54
CA ILE A 132 -0.21 -9.01 -2.33
C ILE A 132 -0.54 -9.30 -3.80
N GLY A 133 -1.27 -8.38 -4.44
CA GLY A 133 -1.56 -8.44 -5.87
C GLY A 133 -2.94 -7.92 -6.25
N GLU A 134 -3.21 -7.87 -7.56
CA GLU A 134 -4.48 -7.38 -8.12
C GLU A 134 -5.61 -8.43 -8.06
N GLU A 135 -5.27 -9.70 -7.84
CA GLU A 135 -6.17 -10.84 -7.94
C GLU A 135 -6.13 -11.73 -6.68
N GLU A 136 -7.24 -12.43 -6.44
CA GLU A 136 -7.46 -13.37 -5.34
C GLU A 136 -7.00 -14.80 -5.62
N GLU A 137 -6.30 -15.05 -6.72
CA GLU A 137 -5.82 -16.38 -7.10
C GLU A 137 -5.03 -17.06 -5.96
N GLN A 138 -5.17 -18.39 -5.86
CA GLN A 138 -4.60 -19.29 -4.86
C GLN A 138 -5.28 -19.23 -3.48
N LEU A 139 -6.10 -18.22 -3.20
CA LEU A 139 -6.81 -18.14 -1.91
C LEU A 139 -7.85 -19.24 -1.75
N GLU A 140 -8.43 -19.74 -2.85
CA GLU A 140 -9.40 -20.84 -2.87
C GLU A 140 -8.83 -22.17 -2.37
N LYS A 141 -7.49 -22.32 -2.36
CA LYS A 141 -6.79 -23.50 -1.86
C LYS A 141 -6.50 -23.44 -0.36
N LEU A 142 -6.65 -22.28 0.26
CA LEU A 142 -6.40 -22.10 1.68
C LEU A 142 -7.67 -22.42 2.50
N PRO A 143 -7.55 -22.73 3.80
CA PRO A 143 -8.71 -23.01 4.64
C PRO A 143 -9.71 -21.83 4.66
N GLU A 144 -11.00 -22.10 4.47
CA GLU A 144 -12.06 -21.08 4.33
C GLU A 144 -12.11 -20.05 5.48
N ASN A 145 -11.81 -20.47 6.71
CA ASN A 145 -11.86 -19.60 7.90
C ASN A 145 -10.51 -18.98 8.26
N LEU A 146 -9.51 -19.07 7.38
CA LEU A 146 -8.20 -18.46 7.62
C LEU A 146 -8.31 -16.93 7.45
N PRO A 147 -7.95 -16.14 8.48
CA PRO A 147 -7.90 -14.68 8.33
C PRO A 147 -7.01 -14.27 7.15
N CYS A 148 -7.57 -13.52 6.22
CA CYS A 148 -6.89 -13.07 5.01
C CYS A 148 -7.08 -11.57 4.82
N VAL A 149 -6.00 -10.87 4.43
CA VAL A 149 -6.05 -9.46 4.02
C VAL A 149 -5.45 -9.32 2.63
N LEU A 150 -6.19 -8.69 1.73
CA LEU A 150 -5.73 -8.34 0.38
C LEU A 150 -4.98 -7.01 0.41
N VAL A 151 -3.89 -6.92 -0.33
CA VAL A 151 -3.11 -5.69 -0.49
C VAL A 151 -2.94 -5.41 -1.97
N ASN A 152 -3.34 -4.19 -2.38
CA ASN A 152 -3.31 -3.75 -3.77
C ASN A 152 -4.30 -4.47 -4.71
N CYS A 153 -5.36 -5.07 -4.14
CA CYS A 153 -6.48 -5.61 -4.91
C CYS A 153 -7.55 -4.53 -5.11
N HIS A 154 -7.87 -4.23 -6.36
CA HIS A 154 -8.86 -3.20 -6.73
C HIS A 154 -10.17 -3.79 -7.27
N GLU A 155 -10.19 -5.08 -7.59
CA GLU A 155 -11.39 -5.79 -7.99
C GLU A 155 -12.38 -5.92 -6.81
N PRO A 156 -13.69 -6.05 -7.08
CA PRO A 156 -14.69 -6.25 -6.02
C PRO A 156 -14.41 -7.55 -5.24
N SER A 157 -14.13 -7.41 -3.93
CA SER A 157 -13.88 -8.51 -3.01
C SER A 157 -14.73 -8.42 -1.74
N ALA A 158 -15.08 -9.58 -1.18
CA ALA A 158 -15.66 -9.69 0.16
C ALA A 158 -14.58 -9.76 1.26
N LEU A 159 -13.32 -9.96 0.90
CA LEU A 159 -12.21 -10.05 1.84
C LEU A 159 -11.77 -8.66 2.33
N PRO A 160 -11.30 -8.56 3.58
CA PRO A 160 -10.63 -7.38 4.08
C PRO A 160 -9.49 -6.92 3.16
N SER A 161 -9.41 -5.64 2.84
CA SER A 161 -8.44 -5.12 1.86
C SER A 161 -7.85 -3.77 2.24
N VAL A 162 -6.57 -3.60 1.90
CA VAL A 162 -5.85 -2.33 1.93
C VAL A 162 -5.46 -1.96 0.51
N ARG A 163 -5.95 -0.82 0.02
CA ARG A 163 -5.70 -0.35 -1.35
C ARG A 163 -5.42 1.16 -1.39
N CYS A 164 -5.02 1.65 -2.55
CA CYS A 164 -4.72 3.06 -2.79
C CYS A 164 -5.77 3.70 -3.69
N LYS A 165 -6.14 4.95 -3.47
CA LYS A 165 -7.05 5.69 -4.37
C LYS A 165 -6.30 6.24 -5.59
N VAL A 166 -5.99 5.36 -6.53
CA VAL A 166 -5.10 5.66 -7.67
C VAL A 166 -5.70 6.71 -8.59
N ASP A 167 -6.96 6.55 -8.96
CA ASP A 167 -7.70 7.46 -9.82
C ASP A 167 -7.84 8.85 -9.19
N GLU A 168 -8.17 8.94 -7.89
CA GLU A 168 -8.22 10.20 -7.16
C GLU A 168 -6.84 10.87 -7.08
N GLY A 169 -5.78 10.10 -6.81
CA GLY A 169 -4.40 10.60 -6.77
C GLY A 169 -3.95 11.18 -8.11
N ILE A 170 -4.22 10.47 -9.20
CA ILE A 170 -3.93 10.96 -10.56
C ILE A 170 -4.76 12.20 -10.86
N SER A 171 -6.06 12.19 -10.53
CA SER A 171 -6.94 13.34 -10.73
C SER A 171 -6.43 14.57 -9.98
N ALA A 172 -5.96 14.41 -8.75
CA ALA A 172 -5.37 15.49 -7.97
C ALA A 172 -4.08 16.05 -8.61
N GLY A 173 -3.22 15.17 -9.13
CA GLY A 173 -1.99 15.54 -9.84
C GLY A 173 -2.26 16.29 -11.16
N VAL A 174 -3.18 15.80 -11.98
CA VAL A 174 -3.56 16.46 -13.24
C VAL A 174 -4.29 17.79 -12.95
N SER A 175 -5.16 17.82 -11.95
CA SER A 175 -5.80 19.07 -11.49
C SER A 175 -4.78 20.11 -11.02
N HIS A 176 -3.65 19.68 -10.46
CA HIS A 176 -2.54 20.58 -10.14
C HIS A 176 -1.95 21.21 -11.42
N LEU A 177 -1.70 20.43 -12.47
CA LEU A 177 -1.23 20.97 -13.76
C LEU A 177 -2.23 21.98 -14.34
N ILE A 178 -3.53 21.70 -14.24
CA ILE A 178 -4.60 22.61 -14.70
C ILE A 178 -4.56 23.93 -13.93
N ARG A 179 -4.45 23.89 -12.59
CA ARG A 179 -4.28 25.10 -11.76
C ARG A 179 -3.00 25.89 -12.08
N ARG A 180 -2.01 25.25 -12.70
CA ARG A 180 -0.77 25.87 -13.19
C ARG A 180 -0.90 26.42 -14.62
N GLY A 181 -2.12 26.52 -15.13
CA GLY A 181 -2.46 27.11 -16.42
C GLY A 181 -2.41 26.15 -17.61
N CYS A 182 -2.25 24.85 -17.39
CA CYS A 182 -2.22 23.87 -18.48
C CYS A 182 -3.64 23.44 -18.87
N SER A 183 -3.96 23.53 -20.16
CA SER A 183 -5.22 23.10 -20.77
C SER A 183 -5.03 21.94 -21.74
N ARG A 184 -3.82 21.78 -22.30
CA ARG A 184 -3.45 20.70 -23.21
C ARG A 184 -2.49 19.76 -22.50
N ILE A 185 -3.04 18.79 -21.77
CA ILE A 185 -2.27 17.84 -20.97
C ILE A 185 -2.26 16.52 -21.73
N ALA A 186 -1.09 15.99 -22.06
CA ALA A 186 -0.96 14.66 -22.64
C ALA A 186 -0.87 13.59 -21.55
N TYR A 187 -1.25 12.36 -21.89
CA TYR A 187 -1.08 11.18 -21.05
C TYR A 187 -0.19 10.16 -21.77
N VAL A 188 0.86 9.69 -21.09
CA VAL A 188 1.75 8.63 -21.59
C VAL A 188 1.71 7.46 -20.61
N GLY A 189 1.24 6.29 -21.05
CA GLY A 189 1.09 5.13 -20.18
C GLY A 189 0.58 3.88 -20.89
N GLY A 190 0.12 2.89 -20.13
CA GLY A 190 -0.36 1.61 -20.65
C GLY A 190 0.49 0.41 -20.19
N PRO A 191 0.26 -0.80 -20.73
CA PRO A 191 -0.88 -1.15 -21.58
C PRO A 191 -2.20 -1.04 -20.81
N PHE A 192 -3.27 -0.56 -21.45
CA PHE A 192 -4.56 -0.30 -20.78
C PHE A 192 -5.39 -1.56 -20.50
N SER A 193 -4.89 -2.73 -20.88
CA SER A 193 -5.43 -4.03 -20.46
C SER A 193 -5.19 -4.33 -18.97
N SER A 194 -4.21 -3.69 -18.33
CA SER A 194 -3.96 -3.81 -16.89
C SER A 194 -4.93 -2.93 -16.09
N THR A 195 -5.51 -3.49 -15.02
CA THR A 195 -6.39 -2.75 -14.11
C THR A 195 -5.70 -1.52 -13.52
N SER A 196 -4.46 -1.66 -13.05
CA SER A 196 -3.66 -0.51 -12.57
C SER A 196 -3.51 0.62 -13.60
N GLN A 197 -3.24 0.29 -14.87
CA GLN A 197 -3.06 1.30 -15.93
C GLN A 197 -4.38 1.96 -16.33
N ARG A 198 -5.47 1.19 -16.31
CA ARG A 198 -6.83 1.70 -16.55
C ARG A 198 -7.27 2.68 -15.47
N LEU A 199 -7.06 2.36 -14.18
CA LEU A 199 -7.35 3.28 -13.06
C LEU A 199 -6.56 4.60 -13.19
N ARG A 200 -5.29 4.53 -13.62
CA ARG A 200 -4.49 5.74 -13.87
C ARG A 200 -5.06 6.59 -15.01
N LEU A 201 -5.45 5.96 -16.11
CA LEU A 201 -6.08 6.66 -17.24
C LEU A 201 -7.44 7.27 -16.85
N GLU A 202 -8.23 6.56 -16.04
CA GLU A 202 -9.52 7.03 -15.51
C GLU A 202 -9.34 8.26 -14.63
N GLY A 203 -8.36 8.27 -13.73
CA GLY A 203 -8.02 9.45 -12.92
C GLY A 203 -7.64 10.67 -13.77
N TYR A 204 -6.87 10.46 -14.83
CA TYR A 204 -6.55 11.53 -15.80
C TYR A 204 -7.80 12.08 -16.48
N LYS A 205 -8.66 11.20 -17.01
CA LYS A 205 -9.93 11.58 -17.65
C LYS A 205 -10.85 12.32 -16.69
N LYS A 206 -10.96 11.83 -15.44
CA LYS A 206 -11.75 12.44 -14.37
C LYS A 206 -11.28 13.85 -14.08
N ALA A 207 -9.97 14.09 -13.99
CA ALA A 207 -9.43 15.43 -13.75
C ALA A 207 -9.81 16.42 -14.86
N LEU A 208 -9.74 16.00 -16.12
CA LEU A 208 -10.14 16.85 -17.24
C LEU A 208 -11.63 17.18 -17.18
N LEU A 209 -12.47 16.17 -16.92
CA LEU A 209 -13.91 16.33 -16.80
C LEU A 209 -14.27 17.30 -15.65
N ASP A 210 -13.74 17.07 -14.45
CA ASP A 210 -14.01 17.87 -13.24
C ASP A 210 -13.60 19.34 -13.40
N ASN A 211 -12.63 19.62 -14.27
CA ASN A 211 -12.13 20.98 -14.55
C ASN A 211 -12.64 21.55 -15.90
N ASN A 212 -13.62 20.90 -16.54
CA ASN A 212 -14.19 21.32 -17.84
C ASN A 212 -13.16 21.46 -18.97
N ILE A 213 -12.10 20.65 -18.96
CA ILE A 213 -11.12 20.56 -20.05
C ILE A 213 -11.58 19.51 -21.06
N GLN A 214 -11.60 19.87 -22.34
CA GLN A 214 -11.97 18.93 -23.40
C GLN A 214 -10.99 17.77 -23.46
N PHE A 215 -11.51 16.55 -23.38
CA PHE A 215 -10.75 15.34 -23.63
C PHE A 215 -10.40 15.23 -25.13
N ILE A 216 -9.10 15.06 -25.43
CA ILE A 216 -8.60 14.92 -26.80
C ILE A 216 -7.94 13.54 -26.92
N GLN A 217 -8.51 12.65 -27.74
CA GLN A 217 -7.97 11.29 -27.90
C GLN A 217 -6.51 11.29 -28.38
N GLY A 218 -6.14 12.24 -29.25
CA GLY A 218 -4.77 12.42 -29.74
C GLY A 218 -3.74 12.89 -28.69
N MET A 219 -4.17 13.17 -27.46
CA MET A 219 -3.29 13.47 -26.32
C MET A 219 -2.93 12.24 -25.50
N ILE A 220 -3.44 11.06 -25.83
CA ILE A 220 -3.05 9.79 -25.20
C ILE A 220 -2.05 9.09 -26.11
N SER A 221 -0.91 8.67 -25.55
CA SER A 221 0.03 7.77 -26.21
C SER A 221 0.19 6.51 -25.35
N GLU A 222 -0.33 5.40 -25.85
CA GLU A 222 -0.10 4.10 -25.24
C GLU A 222 1.33 3.63 -25.55
N CYS A 223 2.02 3.10 -24.55
CA CYS A 223 3.33 2.49 -24.71
C CYS A 223 3.61 1.43 -23.64
N SER A 224 4.58 0.58 -23.94
CA SER A 224 5.11 -0.39 -22.97
C SER A 224 5.94 0.32 -21.89
N TYR A 225 6.53 -0.43 -20.98
CA TYR A 225 7.30 0.12 -19.87
C TYR A 225 8.72 0.50 -20.28
N GLY A 226 9.31 1.43 -19.55
CA GLY A 226 10.70 1.86 -19.73
C GLY A 226 10.84 3.23 -20.38
N SER A 227 12.06 3.78 -20.28
CA SER A 227 12.39 5.10 -20.81
C SER A 227 12.29 5.16 -22.33
N ASP A 228 12.76 4.13 -23.04
CA ASP A 228 12.78 4.15 -24.50
C ASP A 228 11.35 4.19 -25.08
N GLU A 229 10.42 3.50 -24.43
CA GLU A 229 8.99 3.52 -24.75
C GLU A 229 8.36 4.90 -24.47
N GLY A 230 8.71 5.52 -23.35
CA GLY A 230 8.29 6.89 -23.03
C GLY A 230 8.80 7.92 -24.04
N GLU A 231 10.05 7.77 -24.48
CA GLU A 231 10.65 8.64 -25.50
C GLU A 231 9.90 8.54 -26.83
N GLN A 232 9.67 7.32 -27.31
CA GLN A 232 8.93 7.08 -28.54
C GLN A 232 7.49 7.58 -28.45
N ALA A 233 6.83 7.37 -27.30
CA ALA A 233 5.48 7.84 -27.06
C ALA A 233 5.37 9.36 -27.16
N MET A 234 6.30 10.10 -26.54
CA MET A 234 6.34 11.55 -26.64
C MET A 234 6.70 12.03 -28.04
N ALA A 235 7.64 11.37 -28.72
CA ALA A 235 7.97 11.69 -30.11
C ALA A 235 6.76 11.55 -31.04
N ARG A 236 5.87 10.57 -30.81
CA ARG A 236 4.58 10.46 -31.53
C ARG A 236 3.66 11.64 -31.23
N LEU A 237 3.52 12.03 -29.95
CA LEU A 237 2.69 13.17 -29.55
C LEU A 237 3.19 14.49 -30.16
N LEU A 238 4.51 14.71 -30.22
CA LEU A 238 5.13 15.91 -30.79
C LEU A 238 4.95 16.02 -32.32
N LYS A 239 4.71 14.92 -33.02
CA LYS A 239 4.35 14.93 -34.45
C LYS A 239 2.88 15.31 -34.69
N GLY A 240 2.06 15.30 -33.65
CA GLY A 240 0.66 15.70 -33.73
C GLY A 240 0.50 17.21 -33.94
N ASN A 241 -0.70 17.62 -34.38
CA ASN A 241 -1.02 19.03 -34.63
C ASN A 241 -1.19 19.85 -33.34
N ILE A 242 -1.40 19.20 -32.21
CA ILE A 242 -1.67 19.85 -30.93
C ILE A 242 -0.52 19.56 -29.98
N ARG A 243 0.26 20.60 -29.68
CA ARG A 243 1.38 20.49 -28.77
C ARG A 243 0.91 20.48 -27.30
N PRO A 244 1.35 19.51 -26.48
CA PRO A 244 1.07 19.48 -25.04
C PRO A 244 1.76 20.63 -24.29
N GLU A 245 1.09 21.18 -23.29
CA GLU A 245 1.63 22.11 -22.27
C GLU A 245 2.12 21.37 -21.03
N ALA A 246 1.60 20.16 -20.81
CA ALA A 246 2.06 19.26 -19.78
C ALA A 246 1.91 17.81 -20.22
N VAL A 247 2.65 16.91 -19.58
CA VAL A 247 2.52 15.47 -19.77
C VAL A 247 2.38 14.81 -18.40
N MET A 248 1.34 14.00 -18.25
CA MET A 248 1.17 13.06 -17.15
C MET A 248 1.66 11.69 -17.59
N CYS A 249 2.68 11.16 -16.93
CA CYS A 249 3.23 9.85 -17.20
C CYS A 249 2.73 8.84 -16.17
N ALA A 250 2.37 7.65 -16.63
CA ALA A 250 1.86 6.59 -15.77
C ALA A 250 2.93 6.01 -14.83
N ASP A 251 4.22 6.25 -15.07
CA ASP A 251 5.34 5.96 -14.16
C ASP A 251 6.55 6.88 -14.44
N ASP A 252 7.47 6.95 -13.48
CA ASP A 252 8.66 7.79 -13.53
C ASP A 252 9.68 7.37 -14.60
N MET A 253 9.73 6.09 -15.00
CA MET A 253 10.65 5.64 -16.07
C MET A 253 10.20 6.13 -17.43
N ARG A 254 8.89 6.06 -17.71
CA ARG A 254 8.31 6.68 -18.90
C ARG A 254 8.51 8.19 -18.86
N ALA A 255 8.36 8.82 -17.70
CA ALA A 255 8.62 10.25 -17.55
C ALA A 255 10.07 10.63 -17.93
N MET A 256 11.06 9.82 -17.54
CA MET A 256 12.44 10.00 -18.00
C MET A 256 12.54 9.96 -19.53
N GLY A 257 11.91 8.97 -20.17
CA GLY A 257 11.82 8.88 -21.63
C GLY A 257 11.19 10.11 -22.28
N VAL A 258 10.04 10.54 -21.75
CA VAL A 258 9.34 11.75 -22.19
C VAL A 258 10.25 12.98 -22.09
N TYR A 259 10.99 13.12 -20.99
CA TYR A 259 11.97 14.19 -20.81
C TYR A 259 13.04 14.17 -21.92
N GLN A 260 13.60 13.00 -22.24
CA GLN A 260 14.60 12.88 -23.32
C GLN A 260 14.04 13.30 -24.68
N ALA A 261 12.81 12.93 -25.01
CA ALA A 261 12.15 13.34 -26.25
C ALA A 261 11.91 14.86 -26.31
N LEU A 262 11.45 15.45 -25.20
CA LEU A 262 11.26 16.90 -25.09
C LEU A 262 12.58 17.64 -25.30
N LYS A 263 13.66 17.18 -24.65
CA LYS A 263 15.00 17.75 -24.79
C LYS A 263 15.52 17.65 -26.23
N LYS A 264 15.37 16.49 -26.89
CA LYS A 264 15.73 16.30 -28.31
C LYS A 264 14.96 17.22 -29.26
N ALA A 265 13.72 17.58 -28.89
CA ALA A 265 12.91 18.55 -29.62
C ALA A 265 13.20 20.02 -29.25
N GLY A 266 14.21 20.28 -28.41
CA GLY A 266 14.59 21.63 -27.97
C GLY A 266 13.61 22.26 -26.98
N LEU A 267 12.78 21.46 -26.30
CA LEU A 267 11.77 21.93 -25.35
C LEU A 267 12.28 21.82 -23.92
N ARG A 268 12.05 22.87 -23.12
CA ARG A 268 12.47 22.94 -21.72
C ARG A 268 11.36 22.45 -20.80
N VAL A 269 11.76 21.68 -19.79
CA VAL A 269 10.91 21.28 -18.66
C VAL A 269 11.34 22.09 -17.45
N PRO A 270 10.44 22.83 -16.77
CA PRO A 270 8.98 22.91 -16.97
C PRO A 270 8.51 24.04 -17.90
N GLN A 271 9.40 24.89 -18.42
CA GLN A 271 9.03 26.19 -18.99
C GLN A 271 8.17 26.08 -20.24
N ASP A 272 8.46 25.10 -21.10
CA ASP A 272 7.73 24.89 -22.35
C ASP A 272 6.72 23.73 -22.21
N VAL A 273 7.06 22.70 -21.43
CA VAL A 273 6.19 21.56 -21.13
C VAL A 273 6.42 21.11 -19.69
N LYS A 274 5.37 21.07 -18.87
CA LYS A 274 5.44 20.49 -17.50
C LYS A 274 5.41 18.97 -17.56
N LEU A 275 6.05 18.31 -16.59
CA LEU A 275 6.15 16.86 -16.57
C LEU A 275 5.82 16.33 -15.18
N LEU A 276 4.78 15.49 -15.09
CA LEU A 276 4.36 14.82 -13.87
C LEU A 276 4.51 13.31 -14.05
N GLY A 277 5.19 12.67 -13.09
CA GLY A 277 5.38 11.22 -13.02
C GLY A 277 4.46 10.53 -12.03
N PHE A 278 4.76 9.26 -11.77
CA PHE A 278 4.08 8.38 -10.83
C PHE A 278 5.08 7.33 -10.33
N ASP A 279 4.93 6.90 -9.07
CA ASP A 279 5.70 5.90 -8.32
C ASP A 279 6.71 6.45 -7.31
N ASP A 280 7.26 7.64 -7.55
CA ASP A 280 8.36 8.24 -6.79
C ASP A 280 9.55 7.29 -6.60
N ILE A 281 10.11 6.83 -7.71
CA ILE A 281 11.29 5.97 -7.69
C ILE A 281 12.48 6.72 -7.06
N PRO A 282 13.46 6.02 -6.44
CA PRO A 282 14.59 6.67 -5.77
C PRO A 282 15.35 7.68 -6.63
N ASP A 283 15.45 7.43 -7.94
CA ASP A 283 16.17 8.30 -8.86
C ASP A 283 15.39 9.56 -9.27
N ALA A 284 14.08 9.66 -9.00
CA ALA A 284 13.23 10.76 -9.47
C ALA A 284 13.72 12.16 -9.00
N GLU A 285 14.36 12.23 -7.83
CA GLU A 285 14.99 13.45 -7.30
C GLU A 285 16.29 13.83 -8.02
N ASN A 286 16.98 12.86 -8.59
CA ASN A 286 18.30 13.00 -9.20
C ASN A 286 18.25 13.13 -10.73
N PHE A 287 17.05 13.19 -11.32
CA PHE A 287 16.88 13.50 -12.73
C PHE A 287 17.46 14.89 -13.04
N GLU A 288 17.90 15.10 -14.29
CA GLU A 288 18.46 16.40 -14.73
C GLU A 288 17.51 17.57 -14.39
N VAL A 289 16.20 17.33 -14.48
CA VAL A 289 15.16 18.14 -13.84
C VAL A 289 14.46 17.27 -12.81
N PRO A 290 14.58 17.56 -11.50
CA PRO A 290 13.92 16.79 -10.45
C PRO A 290 12.42 16.63 -10.73
N LEU A 291 11.97 15.37 -10.79
CA LEU A 291 10.65 15.00 -11.29
C LEU A 291 9.58 15.12 -10.21
N SER A 292 8.59 15.99 -10.44
CA SER A 292 7.34 15.97 -9.69
C SER A 292 6.60 14.67 -9.97
N THR A 293 6.08 14.00 -8.94
CA THR A 293 5.53 12.65 -9.08
C THR A 293 4.48 12.36 -7.99
N LEU A 294 3.63 11.36 -8.25
CA LEU A 294 2.66 10.84 -7.30
C LEU A 294 3.26 9.62 -6.57
N ARG A 295 3.53 9.77 -5.28
CA ARG A 295 4.05 8.68 -4.43
C ARG A 295 2.91 7.74 -4.02
N TYR A 296 3.08 6.47 -4.37
CA TYR A 296 2.21 5.37 -3.94
C TYR A 296 2.50 5.00 -2.47
N PRO A 297 1.51 4.86 -1.59
CA PRO A 297 1.72 4.63 -0.15
C PRO A 297 2.08 3.18 0.19
N ARG A 298 3.00 2.56 -0.56
CA ARG A 298 3.34 1.12 -0.50
C ARG A 298 3.71 0.64 0.91
N PHE A 299 4.62 1.36 1.57
CA PHE A 299 5.08 1.01 2.91
C PHE A 299 3.92 1.03 3.91
N GLU A 300 3.12 2.10 3.89
CA GLU A 300 1.94 2.24 4.75
C GLU A 300 0.92 1.14 4.47
N MET A 301 0.67 0.78 3.19
CA MET A 301 -0.22 -0.34 2.85
C MET A 301 0.21 -1.65 3.52
N GLY A 302 1.52 -1.92 3.56
CA GLY A 302 2.06 -3.08 4.27
C GLY A 302 1.83 -3.05 5.77
N GLU A 303 2.03 -1.88 6.40
CA GLU A 303 1.77 -1.72 7.84
C GLU A 303 0.29 -1.91 8.17
N ARG A 304 -0.59 -1.24 7.42
CA ARG A 304 -2.04 -1.34 7.57
C ARG A 304 -2.55 -2.76 7.35
N ALA A 305 -1.94 -3.53 6.45
CA ALA A 305 -2.32 -4.92 6.22
C ALA A 305 -2.07 -5.81 7.44
N VAL A 306 -0.92 -5.65 8.10
CA VAL A 306 -0.59 -6.38 9.33
C VAL A 306 -1.50 -5.95 10.48
N GLU A 307 -1.79 -4.65 10.61
CA GLU A 307 -2.70 -4.13 11.62
C GLU A 307 -4.13 -4.67 11.44
N MET A 308 -4.64 -4.67 10.21
CA MET A 308 -5.94 -5.22 9.86
C MET A 308 -5.99 -6.72 10.14
N LEU A 309 -4.98 -7.49 9.69
CA LEU A 309 -4.92 -8.93 9.95
C LEU A 309 -4.89 -9.24 11.45
N THR A 310 -4.09 -8.47 12.20
CA THR A 310 -4.01 -8.60 13.66
C THR A 310 -5.35 -8.29 14.32
N GLY A 311 -6.07 -7.27 13.84
CA GLY A 311 -7.42 -6.96 14.32
C GLY A 311 -8.40 -8.12 14.09
N ILE A 312 -8.38 -8.74 12.91
CA ILE A 312 -9.25 -9.87 12.56
C ILE A 312 -8.95 -11.06 13.46
N ILE A 313 -7.67 -11.40 13.66
CA ILE A 313 -7.25 -12.50 14.55
C ILE A 313 -7.70 -12.26 16.00
N ASN A 314 -7.77 -11.00 16.42
CA ASN A 314 -8.25 -10.61 17.74
C ASN A 314 -9.79 -10.48 17.84
N GLY A 315 -10.53 -10.86 16.79
CA GLY A 315 -11.99 -10.81 16.77
C GLY A 315 -12.57 -9.40 16.73
N ARG A 316 -11.82 -8.44 16.19
CA ARG A 316 -12.26 -7.05 16.08
C ARG A 316 -13.30 -6.92 14.95
N THR A 317 -14.52 -6.52 15.30
CA THR A 317 -15.66 -6.45 14.37
C THR A 317 -16.04 -5.04 13.92
N ASP A 318 -15.44 -4.00 14.52
CA ASP A 318 -15.65 -2.58 14.17
C ASP A 318 -14.72 -2.06 13.07
N MET A 319 -13.92 -2.93 12.44
CA MET A 319 -13.01 -2.53 11.38
C MET A 319 -13.72 -2.44 10.03
N SER A 320 -13.37 -1.43 9.24
CA SER A 320 -13.73 -1.42 7.83
C SER A 320 -13.12 -2.62 7.12
N LEU A 321 -13.92 -3.33 6.33
CA LEU A 321 -13.43 -4.38 5.42
C LEU A 321 -12.58 -3.80 4.28
N ARG A 322 -12.57 -2.47 4.12
CA ARG A 322 -11.84 -1.82 3.06
C ARG A 322 -11.21 -0.54 3.58
N GLU A 323 -9.89 -0.51 3.53
CA GLU A 323 -9.10 0.65 3.85
C GLU A 323 -8.47 1.21 2.58
N GLU A 324 -8.67 2.51 2.35
CA GLU A 324 -8.19 3.20 1.17
C GLU A 324 -7.26 4.33 1.57
N LEU A 325 -6.01 4.23 1.11
CA LEU A 325 -4.97 5.22 1.39
C LEU A 325 -4.85 6.22 0.24
N ASP A 326 -4.57 7.46 0.60
CA ASP A 326 -4.39 8.54 -0.36
C ASP A 326 -2.94 8.57 -0.89
N MET A 327 -2.79 8.92 -2.17
CA MET A 327 -1.49 9.21 -2.76
C MET A 327 -0.96 10.58 -2.32
N LYS A 328 0.36 10.74 -2.29
CA LYS A 328 1.00 12.03 -2.02
C LYS A 328 1.59 12.61 -3.30
N LEU A 329 1.14 13.82 -3.67
CA LEU A 329 1.75 14.59 -4.75
C LEU A 329 3.03 15.26 -4.24
N LEU A 330 4.15 14.89 -4.82
CA LEU A 330 5.46 15.46 -4.52
C LEU A 330 5.83 16.44 -5.63
N LEU A 331 5.86 17.72 -5.30
CA LEU A 331 6.21 18.77 -6.24
C LEU A 331 7.72 18.98 -6.23
N ARG A 332 8.32 18.96 -7.41
CA ARG A 332 9.73 19.24 -7.67
C ARG A 332 9.84 20.21 -8.85
N SER A 333 11.02 20.31 -9.47
CA SER A 333 11.30 21.31 -10.49
C SER A 333 10.55 21.13 -11.82
N SER A 334 9.94 19.97 -12.07
CA SER A 334 9.29 19.68 -13.36
C SER A 334 7.85 20.20 -13.55
N CYS A 335 7.24 20.88 -12.56
CA CYS A 335 5.85 21.41 -12.60
C CYS A 335 5.73 22.88 -12.12
#